data_AF-A0A0A9D9L6-F1
#
_entry.id   AF-A0A0A9D9L6-F1
#
_cell.length_a   1.000
_cell.length_b   1.000
_cell.length_c   1.000
_cell.angle_alpha   90.00
_cell.angle_beta   90.00
_cell.angle_gamma   90.00
#
_symmetry.space_group_name_H-M   'P 1'
#
loop_
_entity.id
_entity.type
_entity.pdbx_description
1 polymer ?
#
loop_
_entity_poly.entity_id
_entity_poly.type
_entity_poly.pdbx_seq_one_letter_code
_entity_poly.pdbx_strand_id
1 'polypeptide(L)'
;MNYIGRMNHMNTPEFIKEFEKEHQVKWLEIHESIRSMIRCVFESASAVHPEMQNPFSRAIYGVDVMLDNRFKPKILEVTYCPDCGRACKYDTQALVGSQNTIRGSDFFNTVFGCLFLDEQSSVSPL
;
A
#
# COMPACT_ATOMS: atom_id res chain seq x y z
N MET A 1 15.02 -1.94 -9.63
CA MET A 1 14.40 -1.15 -10.71
C MET A 1 15.38 -0.14 -11.30
N ASN A 2 15.42 0.00 -12.63
CA ASN A 2 16.34 0.90 -13.35
C ASN A 2 15.71 2.30 -13.50
N TYR A 3 15.86 3.16 -12.50
CA TYR A 3 15.46 4.57 -12.62
C TYR A 3 16.61 5.38 -13.20
N ILE A 4 16.63 5.59 -14.52
CA ILE A 4 17.69 6.33 -15.24
C ILE A 4 17.51 7.87 -15.07
N GLY A 5 16.81 8.34 -14.03
CA GLY A 5 16.52 9.77 -13.83
C GLY A 5 16.18 10.15 -12.40
N ARG A 6 16.10 11.46 -12.16
CA ARG A 6 15.67 12.01 -10.87
C ARG A 6 14.20 11.65 -10.66
N MET A 7 13.92 10.87 -9.61
CA MET A 7 12.56 10.53 -9.23
C MET A 7 11.88 11.77 -8.63
N ASN A 8 10.92 12.34 -9.35
CA ASN A 8 10.10 13.41 -8.81
C ASN A 8 9.08 12.82 -7.83
N HIS A 9 8.97 13.41 -6.64
CA HIS A 9 7.89 13.05 -5.72
C HIS A 9 6.62 13.75 -6.19
N MET A 10 5.62 12.95 -6.54
CA MET A 10 4.25 13.38 -6.75
C MET A 10 3.44 12.85 -5.57
N ASN A 11 2.63 13.68 -4.93
CA ASN A 11 1.77 13.13 -3.89
C ASN A 11 0.59 12.37 -4.55
N THR A 12 0.15 11.28 -3.94
CA THR A 12 -1.19 11.28 -3.35
C THR A 12 -2.31 11.91 -4.21
N PRO A 13 -2.92 12.99 -3.70
CA PRO A 13 -4.01 13.71 -4.36
C PRO A 13 -3.71 14.22 -5.78
N GLU A 14 -2.49 14.72 -6.03
CA GLU A 14 -2.08 15.25 -7.33
C GLU A 14 -2.05 14.15 -8.38
N PHE A 15 -1.48 12.99 -8.03
CA PHE A 15 -1.49 11.82 -8.90
C PHE A 15 -2.92 11.43 -9.27
N ILE A 16 -3.81 11.31 -8.28
CA ILE A 16 -5.20 10.89 -8.53
C ILE A 16 -5.91 11.86 -9.44
N LYS A 17 -5.82 13.16 -9.14
CA LYS A 17 -6.45 14.21 -9.94
C LYS A 17 -6.02 14.15 -11.40
N GLU A 18 -4.72 14.09 -11.67
CA GLU A 18 -4.23 14.07 -13.05
C GLU A 18 -4.53 12.74 -13.75
N PHE A 19 -4.45 11.60 -13.03
CA PHE A 19 -4.76 10.29 -13.58
C PHE A 19 -6.24 10.14 -13.98
N GLU A 20 -7.16 10.55 -13.10
CA GLU A 20 -8.61 10.51 -13.40
C GLU A 20 -8.96 11.44 -14.57
N LYS A 21 -8.32 12.62 -14.64
CA LYS A 21 -8.50 13.57 -15.74
C LYS A 21 -7.98 13.01 -17.08
N GLU A 22 -6.82 12.37 -17.08
CA GLU A 22 -6.23 11.81 -18.31
C GLU A 22 -7.02 10.61 -18.82
N HIS A 23 -7.40 9.69 -17.93
CA HIS A 23 -7.96 8.40 -18.31
C HIS A 23 -9.48 8.30 -18.21
N GLN A 24 -10.15 9.32 -17.67
CA GLN A 24 -11.61 9.36 -17.49
C GLN A 24 -12.14 8.16 -16.67
N VAL A 25 -11.43 7.84 -15.59
CA VAL A 25 -11.76 6.74 -14.66
C VAL A 25 -11.89 7.25 -13.24
N LYS A 26 -12.42 6.41 -12.34
CA LYS A 26 -12.39 6.65 -10.89
C LYS A 26 -11.26 5.84 -10.27
N TRP A 27 -10.26 6.53 -9.73
CA TRP A 27 -9.12 5.90 -9.07
C TRP A 27 -9.55 5.05 -7.89
N LEU A 28 -10.60 5.44 -7.17
CA LEU A 28 -11.11 4.68 -6.02
C LEU A 28 -11.44 3.23 -6.38
N GLU A 29 -12.10 2.98 -7.52
CA GLU A 29 -12.46 1.63 -7.98
C GLU A 29 -11.21 0.80 -8.31
N ILE A 30 -10.19 1.43 -8.91
CA ILE A 30 -8.90 0.80 -9.20
C ILE A 30 -8.17 0.49 -7.89
N HIS A 31 -8.13 1.44 -6.95
CA HIS A 31 -7.51 1.30 -5.65
C HIS A 31 -8.11 0.15 -4.82
N GLU A 32 -9.44 0.02 -4.82
CA GLU A 32 -10.13 -1.10 -4.19
C GLU A 32 -9.75 -2.45 -4.83
N SER A 33 -9.63 -2.49 -6.16
CA SER A 33 -9.17 -3.70 -6.85
C SER A 33 -7.73 -4.07 -6.52
N ILE A 34 -6.84 -3.07 -6.36
CA ILE A 34 -5.46 -3.27 -5.89
C ILE A 34 -5.45 -3.86 -4.48
N ARG A 35 -6.24 -3.29 -3.56
CA ARG A 35 -6.35 -3.77 -2.18
C ARG A 35 -6.86 -5.19 -2.11
N SER A 36 -7.90 -5.52 -2.89
CA SER A 36 -8.46 -6.86 -2.99
C SER A 36 -7.41 -7.85 -3.51
N MET A 37 -6.70 -7.50 -4.58
CA MET A 37 -5.62 -8.32 -5.13
C MET A 37 -4.51 -8.59 -4.11
N ILE A 38 -4.03 -7.56 -3.39
CA ILE A 38 -2.99 -7.69 -2.35
C ILE A 38 -3.48 -8.62 -1.23
N ARG A 39 -4.72 -8.47 -0.79
CA ARG A 39 -5.33 -9.36 0.21
C ARG A 39 -5.33 -10.81 -0.25
N CYS A 40 -5.77 -11.08 -1.49
CA CYS A 40 -5.78 -12.43 -2.04
C CYS A 40 -4.38 -13.08 -2.09
N VAL A 41 -3.31 -12.30 -2.28
CA VAL A 41 -1.93 -12.84 -2.22
C VAL A 41 -1.65 -13.45 -0.85
N PHE A 42 -1.91 -12.70 0.21
CA PHE A 42 -1.61 -13.14 1.58
C PHE A 42 -2.56 -14.25 2.05
N GLU A 43 -3.83 -14.19 1.67
CA GLU A 43 -4.78 -15.29 1.95
C GLU A 43 -4.41 -16.58 1.22
N SER A 44 -3.99 -16.48 -0.04
CA SER A 44 -3.54 -17.65 -0.81
C SER A 44 -2.26 -18.24 -0.22
N ALA A 45 -1.30 -17.38 0.16
CA ALA A 45 -0.07 -17.82 0.80
C ALA A 45 -0.34 -18.51 2.15
N SER A 46 -1.22 -17.97 2.98
CA SER A 46 -1.56 -18.59 4.28
C SER A 46 -2.34 -19.90 4.12
N ALA A 47 -3.17 -20.01 3.07
CA ALA A 47 -3.88 -21.25 2.77
C ALA A 47 -2.94 -22.38 2.29
N VAL A 48 -1.90 -22.03 1.52
CA VAL A 48 -0.91 -23.01 1.02
C VAL A 48 0.14 -23.36 2.07
N HIS A 49 0.53 -22.39 2.90
CA HIS A 49 1.58 -22.53 3.93
C HIS A 49 1.08 -22.13 5.34
N PRO A 50 0.10 -22.86 5.90
CA PRO A 50 -0.45 -22.54 7.23
C PRO A 50 0.62 -22.63 8.34
N GLU A 51 1.67 -23.43 8.15
CA GLU A 51 2.79 -23.58 9.08
C GLU A 51 3.64 -22.31 9.24
N MET A 52 3.56 -21.38 8.29
CA MET A 52 4.32 -20.13 8.36
C MET A 52 3.72 -19.11 9.35
N GLN A 53 2.49 -19.33 9.84
CA GLN A 53 1.90 -18.47 10.85
C GLN A 53 2.61 -18.65 12.20
N ASN A 54 3.07 -17.55 12.80
CA ASN A 54 3.61 -17.54 14.15
C ASN A 54 3.09 -16.31 14.93
N PRO A 55 2.45 -16.47 16.10
CA PRO A 55 1.88 -15.37 16.86
C PRO A 55 2.91 -14.35 17.37
N PHE A 56 4.20 -14.71 17.38
CA PHE A 56 5.31 -13.83 17.76
C PHE A 56 6.02 -13.19 16.57
N SER A 57 5.63 -13.51 15.34
CA SER A 57 6.22 -12.94 14.12
C SER A 57 5.40 -11.79 13.58
N ARG A 58 6.09 -10.77 13.06
CA ARG A 58 5.51 -9.59 12.39
C ARG A 58 6.35 -9.27 11.16
N ALA A 59 5.72 -8.71 10.12
CA ALA A 59 6.40 -8.39 8.88
C ALA A 59 5.78 -7.17 8.21
N ILE A 60 6.60 -6.44 7.45
CA ILE A 60 6.18 -5.36 6.57
C ILE A 60 6.64 -5.75 5.17
N TYR A 61 5.76 -5.56 4.21
CA TYR A 61 6.02 -5.86 2.81
C TYR A 61 5.80 -4.60 1.97
N GLY A 62 6.73 -4.35 1.04
CA GLY A 62 6.49 -3.46 -0.08
C GLY A 62 5.87 -4.27 -1.22
N VAL A 63 4.84 -3.75 -1.86
CA VAL A 63 4.21 -4.43 -3.00
C VAL A 63 4.25 -3.52 -4.22
N ASP A 64 4.95 -3.99 -5.25
CA ASP A 64 5.04 -3.29 -6.52
C ASP A 64 3.91 -3.75 -7.44
N VAL A 65 3.09 -2.79 -7.88
CA VAL A 65 1.89 -3.04 -8.69
C VAL A 65 1.95 -2.21 -9.97
N MET A 66 1.66 -2.85 -11.10
CA MET A 66 1.38 -2.17 -12.36
C MET A 66 -0.10 -2.29 -12.74
N LEU A 67 -0.56 -1.39 -13.60
CA LEU A 67 -1.88 -1.46 -14.21
C LEU A 67 -1.73 -1.86 -15.68
N ASP A 68 -2.61 -2.76 -16.15
CA ASP A 68 -2.70 -3.05 -17.59
C ASP A 68 -3.53 -2.00 -18.34
N ASN A 69 -3.73 -2.19 -19.65
CA ASN A 69 -4.48 -1.27 -20.51
C ASN A 69 -5.97 -1.13 -20.16
N ARG A 70 -6.50 -1.97 -19.26
CA ARG A 70 -7.86 -1.91 -18.71
C ARG A 70 -7.86 -1.48 -17.24
N PHE A 71 -6.74 -0.94 -16.77
CA PHE A 71 -6.51 -0.54 -15.39
C PHE A 71 -6.69 -1.68 -14.38
N LYS A 72 -6.47 -2.93 -14.78
CA LYS A 72 -6.47 -4.07 -13.85
C LYS A 72 -5.09 -4.21 -13.23
N PRO A 73 -5.02 -4.42 -11.90
CA PRO A 73 -3.75 -4.51 -11.22
C PRO A 73 -3.02 -5.81 -11.54
N LYS A 74 -1.70 -5.73 -11.61
CA LYS A 74 -0.75 -6.82 -11.83
C LYS A 74 0.35 -6.72 -10.77
N ILE A 75 0.54 -7.79 -10.01
CA ILE A 75 1.63 -7.89 -9.04
C ILE A 75 2.94 -8.07 -9.80
N LEU A 76 3.94 -7.29 -9.44
CA LEU A 76 5.31 -7.48 -9.92
C LEU A 76 6.18 -8.16 -8.86
N GLU A 77 6.18 -7.60 -7.66
CA GLU A 77 7.07 -8.00 -6.58
C GLU A 77 6.37 -7.82 -5.23
N VAL A 78 6.71 -8.71 -4.28
CA VAL A 78 6.39 -8.57 -2.86
C VAL A 78 7.72 -8.65 -2.11
N THR A 79 8.18 -7.51 -1.60
CA THR A 79 9.50 -7.37 -0.99
C THR A 79 9.38 -7.35 0.53
N TYR A 80 10.02 -8.30 1.22
CA TYR A 80 10.15 -8.30 2.67
C TYR A 80 11.15 -7.23 3.13
N CYS A 81 10.81 -6.50 4.20
CA CYS A 81 11.62 -5.39 4.74
C CYS A 81 11.92 -4.29 3.70
N PRO A 82 10.90 -3.62 3.15
CA PRO A 82 11.09 -2.57 2.15
C PRO A 82 11.79 -1.33 2.75
N ASP A 83 12.39 -0.50 1.89
CA ASP A 83 12.83 0.84 2.28
C ASP A 83 11.62 1.73 2.58
N CYS A 84 11.51 2.17 3.83
CA CYS A 84 10.44 3.04 4.30
C CYS A 84 10.84 4.53 4.33
N GLY A 85 12.01 4.90 3.81
CA GLY A 85 12.55 6.26 3.95
C GLY A 85 11.64 7.34 3.38
N ARG A 86 10.95 7.03 2.27
CA ARG A 86 9.94 7.92 1.68
C ARG A 86 8.66 8.00 2.51
N ALA A 87 8.19 6.86 3.03
CA ALA A 87 6.99 6.81 3.86
C ALA A 87 7.17 7.62 5.16
N CYS A 88 8.38 7.62 5.73
CA CYS A 88 8.72 8.44 6.90
C CYS A 88 8.87 9.94 6.60
N LYS A 89 9.01 10.32 5.32
CA LYS A 89 9.38 11.70 4.91
C LYS A 89 8.22 12.50 4.34
N TYR A 90 7.34 11.85 3.58
CA TYR A 90 6.32 12.54 2.80
C TYR A 90 4.94 12.30 3.40
N ASP A 91 4.20 13.39 3.62
CA ASP A 91 2.80 13.31 3.99
C ASP A 91 1.97 12.82 2.81
N THR A 92 0.94 12.03 3.10
CA THR A 92 -0.04 11.55 2.12
C THR A 92 -1.46 11.76 2.65
N GLN A 93 -2.47 11.50 1.84
CA GLN A 93 -3.86 11.54 2.27
C GLN A 93 -4.49 10.15 2.21
N ALA A 94 -5.32 9.85 3.21
CA ALA A 94 -6.11 8.63 3.21
C ALA A 94 -7.11 8.65 2.03
N LEU A 95 -7.10 7.59 1.21
CA LEU A 95 -8.00 7.47 0.06
C LEU A 95 -9.39 6.93 0.44
N VAL A 96 -9.46 6.23 1.57
CA VAL A 96 -10.68 5.63 2.12
C VAL A 96 -10.88 6.15 3.53
N GLY A 97 -12.10 6.52 3.89
CA GLY A 97 -12.44 7.05 5.21
C GLY A 97 -12.41 8.59 5.28
N SER A 98 -11.87 9.15 6.37
CA SER A 98 -12.01 10.58 6.73
C SER A 98 -11.16 11.55 5.89
N GLN A 99 -10.49 11.11 4.82
CA GLN A 99 -9.58 11.92 3.98
C GLN A 99 -8.52 12.71 4.76
N ASN A 100 -8.18 12.25 5.97
CA ASN A 100 -7.18 12.92 6.81
C ASN A 100 -5.78 12.80 6.21
N THR A 101 -4.94 13.80 6.48
CA THR A 101 -3.51 13.73 6.21
C THR A 101 -2.86 12.67 7.09
N ILE A 102 -2.19 11.72 6.47
CA ILE A 102 -1.29 10.76 7.11
C ILE A 102 0.10 11.41 7.06
N ARG A 103 0.64 11.77 8.22
CA ARG A 103 1.95 12.39 8.31
C ARG A 103 3.04 11.36 8.13
N GLY A 104 4.03 11.67 7.30
CA GLY A 104 5.18 10.77 7.12
C GLY A 104 5.93 10.56 8.44
N SER A 105 6.05 11.61 9.26
CA SER A 105 6.68 11.55 10.58
C SER A 105 6.06 10.51 11.52
N ASP A 106 4.78 10.19 11.32
CA ASP A 106 4.03 9.32 12.21
C ASP A 106 4.03 7.86 11.72
N PHE A 107 4.53 7.61 10.50
CA PHE A 107 4.52 6.29 9.85
C PHE A 107 5.09 5.18 10.74
N PHE A 108 6.27 5.43 11.35
CA PHE A 108 6.89 4.46 12.25
C PHE A 108 5.98 4.11 13.43
N ASN A 109 5.38 5.11 14.06
CA ASN A 109 4.50 4.90 15.21
C ASN A 109 3.22 4.17 14.79
N THR A 110 2.64 4.49 13.64
CA THR A 110 1.48 3.77 13.10
C THR A 110 1.78 2.29 12.87
N VAL A 111 2.93 1.98 12.26
CA VAL A 111 3.39 0.61 12.04
C VAL A 111 3.63 -0.10 13.36
N PHE A 112 4.32 0.55 14.31
CA PHE A 112 4.64 -0.02 15.60
C PHE A 112 3.37 -0.32 16.41
N GLY A 113 2.44 0.64 16.47
CA GLY A 113 1.15 0.48 17.14
C GLY A 113 0.35 -0.69 16.56
N CYS A 114 0.28 -0.79 15.23
CA CYS A 114 -0.41 -1.89 14.56
C CYS A 114 0.22 -3.26 14.83
N LEU A 115 1.56 -3.37 14.77
CA LEU A 115 2.23 -4.67 14.85
C LEU A 115 2.48 -5.13 16.29
N PHE A 116 2.66 -4.21 17.24
CA PHE A 116 3.12 -4.55 18.59
C PHE A 116 2.17 -4.12 19.71
N LEU A 117 1.23 -3.20 19.46
CA LEU A 117 0.30 -2.68 20.48
C LEU A 117 -1.17 -3.02 20.17
N ASP A 118 -1.43 -3.84 19.15
CA ASP A 118 -2.76 -4.26 18.69
C ASP A 118 -3.69 -3.08 18.30
N GLU A 119 -3.13 -1.95 17.89
CA GLU A 119 -3.91 -0.80 17.42
C GLU A 119 -4.57 -1.09 16.06
N GLN A 120 -5.90 -0.97 15.99
CA GLN A 120 -6.70 -1.34 14.81
C GLN A 120 -7.02 -0.17 13.87
N SER A 121 -6.52 1.03 14.15
CA SER A 121 -6.88 2.28 13.43
C SER A 121 -6.63 2.23 11.93
N SER A 122 -5.64 1.43 11.50
CA SER A 122 -5.22 1.30 10.10
C SER A 122 -5.37 -0.13 9.56
N VAL A 123 -6.14 -0.97 10.25
CA VAL A 123 -6.35 -2.38 9.88
C VAL A 123 -7.62 -2.52 9.04
N SER A 124 -7.52 -3.27 7.94
CA SER A 124 -8.68 -3.59 7.12
C SER A 124 -9.41 -4.79 7.72
N PRO A 125 -10.75 -4.78 7.80
CA PRO A 125 -11.49 -5.94 8.27
C PRO A 125 -11.17 -7.19 7.44
N LEU A 126 -11.05 -8.32 8.13
CA LEU A 126 -11.05 -9.66 7.52
C LEU A 126 -12.46 -9.95 6.99
#